data_AF-A0ABD3XN46-F1
#
_entry.id   AF-A0ABD3XN46-F1
#
_cell.length_a   1.000
_cell.length_b   1.000
_cell.length_c   1.000
_cell.angle_alpha   90.00
_cell.angle_beta   90.00
_cell.angle_gamma   90.00
#
_symmetry.space_group_name_H-M   'P 1'
#
loop_
_entity.id
_entity.type
_entity.pdbx_description
1 polymer ?
#
loop_
_entity_poly.entity_id
_entity_poly.type
_entity_poly.pdbx_seq_one_letter_code
_entity_poly.pdbx_strand_id
1 'polypeptide(L)' 'MAANRKIKVDNKNRQFNDDWTVQYCFVQHQMNVICLLCHSTVAVAKVSNIKRHYETKHQDFHNVVGNEQKARI' A
#
# COMPACT_ATOMS: atom_id res chain seq x y z
N MET A 1 37.24 -8.34 -2.40
CA MET A 1 36.23 -9.24 -1.81
C MET A 1 34.87 -8.57 -1.89
N ALA A 2 34.07 -8.86 -2.93
CA ALA A 2 32.73 -8.32 -3.05
C ALA A 2 31.79 -9.14 -2.15
N ALA A 3 31.48 -8.62 -0.97
CA ALA A 3 30.45 -9.20 -0.12
C ALA A 3 29.10 -9.01 -0.83
N ASN A 4 28.65 -10.06 -1.53
CA ASN A 4 27.29 -10.17 -2.04
C ASN A 4 26.34 -10.24 -0.82
N ARG A 5 26.04 -9.08 -0.25
CA ARG A 5 25.06 -8.93 0.82
C ARG A 5 23.71 -9.26 0.20
N LYS A 6 23.31 -10.53 0.30
CA LYS A 6 21.91 -10.95 0.18
C LYS A 6 21.14 -10.17 1.23
N ILE A 7 20.70 -8.96 0.89
CA ILE A 7 19.75 -8.22 1.71
C ILE A 7 18.53 -9.14 1.79
N LYS A 8 18.20 -9.61 3.00
CA LYS A 8 17.00 -10.41 3.23
C LYS A 8 15.84 -9.68 2.56
N VAL A 9 15.22 -10.31 1.56
CA VAL A 9 14.07 -9.77 0.81
C VAL A 9 12.98 -9.25 1.77
N ASP A 10 12.87 -9.87 2.95
CA ASP A 10 11.98 -9.46 4.03
C ASP A 10 12.17 -8.01 4.49
N ASN A 11 13.39 -7.45 4.42
CA ASN A 11 13.67 -6.07 4.81
C ASN A 11 13.31 -5.05 3.72
N LYS A 12 13.36 -5.45 2.44
CA LYS A 12 12.84 -4.63 1.33
C LYS A 12 11.31 -4.59 1.35
N ASN A 13 10.67 -5.71 1.71
CA ASN A 13 9.21 -5.83 1.77
C ASN A 13 8.56 -5.21 3.03
N ARG A 14 9.33 -4.47 3.83
CA ARG A 14 8.84 -3.71 5.00
C ARG A 14 8.94 -2.20 4.82
N GLN A 15 9.50 -1.74 3.69
CA GLN A 15 9.48 -0.32 3.34
C GLN A 15 8.16 -0.01 2.63
N PHE A 16 7.53 1.07 3.05
CA PHE A 16 6.36 1.61 2.38
C PHE A 16 6.74 2.12 0.99
N ASN A 17 5.85 1.92 0.02
CA ASN A 17 5.99 2.47 -1.31
C ASN A 17 5.01 3.64 -1.47
N ASP A 18 5.51 4.81 -1.85
CA ASP A 18 4.69 6.01 -2.08
C ASP A 18 3.57 5.79 -3.11
N ASP A 19 3.75 4.86 -4.06
CA ASP A 19 2.71 4.45 -5.01
C ASP A 19 1.44 3.93 -4.31
N TRP A 20 1.58 3.33 -3.12
CA TRP A 20 0.43 2.85 -2.36
C TRP A 20 -0.48 3.98 -1.85
N THR A 21 0.06 5.19 -1.74
CA THR A 21 -0.73 6.39 -1.42
C THR A 21 -1.70 6.72 -2.55
N VAL A 22 -1.23 6.64 -3.80
CA VAL A 22 -2.03 6.95 -4.98
C VAL A 22 -2.99 5.81 -5.32
N GLN A 23 -2.54 4.56 -5.21
CA GLN A 23 -3.34 3.40 -5.62
C GLN A 23 -4.36 2.95 -4.57
N TYR A 24 -4.01 3.01 -3.28
CA TYR A 24 -4.80 2.41 -2.20
C TYR A 24 -5.21 3.42 -1.12
N CYS A 25 -4.82 4.69 -1.23
CA CYS A 25 -5.05 5.73 -0.23
C CYS A 25 -4.48 5.38 1.16
N PHE A 26 -3.26 4.82 1.20
CA PHE A 26 -2.55 4.58 2.46
C PHE A 26 -1.40 5.57 2.65
N VAL A 27 -1.04 5.86 3.89
CA VAL A 27 0.14 6.65 4.23
C VAL A 27 0.94 5.97 5.31
N GLN A 28 2.27 6.07 5.27
CA GLN A 28 3.10 5.66 6.40
C GLN A 28 3.17 6.80 7.42
N HIS A 29 2.82 6.51 8.67
CA HIS A 29 3.06 7.39 9.81
C HIS A 29 3.91 6.66 10.85
N GLN A 30 5.13 7.16 11.07
CA GLN A 30 6.15 6.52 11.90
C GLN A 30 6.44 5.08 11.43
N MET A 31 6.05 4.07 12.22
CA MET A 31 6.21 2.64 11.91
C MET A 31 4.92 1.97 11.42
N ASN A 32 3.82 2.73 11.34
CA ASN A 32 2.51 2.22 11.03
C ASN A 32 2.05 2.69 9.65
N VAL A 33 1.19 1.91 9.00
CA VAL A 33 0.53 2.33 7.76
C VAL A 33 -0.93 2.63 8.06
N ILE A 34 -1.41 3.82 7.72
CA ILE A 34 -2.77 4.27 8.00
C ILE A 34 -3.55 4.30 6.68
N CYS A 35 -4.75 3.71 6.68
CA CYS A 35 -5.70 3.87 5.60
C CYS A 35 -6.42 5.21 5.74
N LEU A 36 -6.37 6.07 4.73
CA LEU A 36 -7.06 7.37 4.76
C LEU A 36 -8.57 7.27 4.54
N LEU A 37 -9.06 6.13 4.05
CA LEU A 37 -10.49 5.92 3.78
C LEU A 37 -11.28 5.54 5.03
N CYS A 38 -10.69 4.77 5.94
CA CYS A 38 -11.35 4.33 7.19
C CYS A 38 -10.53 4.61 8.46
N HIS A 39 -9.41 5.32 8.36
CA HIS A 39 -8.49 5.61 9.46
C HIS A 39 -7.98 4.36 10.21
N SER A 40 -8.05 3.19 9.57
CA SER A 40 -7.55 1.95 10.16
C SER A 40 -6.03 1.83 10.00
N THR A 41 -5.38 1.34 11.05
CA THR A 41 -3.94 1.16 11.06
C THR A 41 -3.55 -0.27 10.73
N VAL A 42 -2.60 -0.44 9.82
CA VAL A 42 -1.97 -1.70 9.44
C VAL A 42 -0.55 -1.70 10.00
N ALA A 43 -0.29 -2.61 10.95
CA ALA A 43 0.99 -2.72 11.66
C ALA A 43 2.17 -3.19 10.78
N VAL A 44 1.88 -3.77 9.61
CA VAL A 44 2.91 -4.32 8.71
C VAL A 44 2.74 -3.76 7.32
N ALA A 45 3.67 -2.89 6.92
CA ALA A 45 3.79 -2.29 5.58
C ALA A 45 4.15 -3.32 4.50
N LYS A 46 3.20 -4.21 4.19
CA LYS A 46 3.27 -5.18 3.09
C LYS A 46 2.14 -4.90 2.11
N VAL A 47 2.47 -4.89 0.82
CA VAL A 47 1.49 -4.71 -0.26
C VAL A 47 0.30 -5.66 -0.15
N SER A 48 0.52 -6.91 0.29
CA SER A 48 -0.56 -7.89 0.47
C SER A 48 -1.53 -7.51 1.58
N ASN A 49 -1.07 -6.88 2.65
CA ASN A 49 -1.94 -6.39 3.72
C ASN A 49 -2.75 -5.18 3.26
N ILE A 50 -2.09 -4.25 2.56
CA ILE A 50 -2.71 -3.02 2.04
C ILE A 50 -3.76 -3.36 0.98
N LYS A 51 -3.39 -4.18 0.00
CA LYS A 51 -4.29 -4.62 -1.08
C LYS A 51 -5.51 -5.35 -0.51
N ARG A 52 -5.28 -6.32 0.38
CA ARG A 52 -6.38 -7.04 1.06
C ARG A 52 -7.29 -6.08 1.84
N HIS A 53 -6.71 -5.14 2.58
CA HIS A 53 -7.51 -4.16 3.32
C HIS A 53 -8.38 -3.33 2.35
N TYR A 54 -7.77 -2.79 1.30
CA TYR A 54 -8.48 -2.01 0.28
C TYR A 54 -9.60 -2.82 -0.37
N GLU A 55 -9.30 -4.03 -0.86
CA GLU A 55 -10.27 -4.90 -1.53
C GLU A 55 -11.36 -5.46 -0.60
N THR A 56 -11.18 -5.49 0.72
CA THR A 56 -12.19 -6.04 1.65
C THR A 56 -12.99 -4.98 2.39
N LYS A 57 -12.39 -3.81 2.66
CA LYS A 57 -13.02 -2.71 3.40
C LYS A 57 -13.55 -1.62 2.48
N HIS A 58 -13.03 -1.53 1.27
CA HIS A 58 -13.31 -0.46 0.31
C HIS A 58 -13.75 -1.01 -1.05
N GLN A 59 -14.49 -2.12 -1.07
CA GLN A 59 -15.05 -2.72 -2.29
C GLN A 59 -15.84 -1.70 -3.12
N ASP A 60 -16.67 -0.88 -2.46
CA ASP A 60 -17.49 0.15 -3.12
C ASP A 60 -16.66 1.32 -3.66
N PHE A 61 -15.48 1.56 -3.10
CA PHE A 61 -14.60 2.66 -3.50
C PHE A 61 -13.89 2.39 -4.83
N HIS A 62 -13.78 1.11 -5.22
CA HIS A 62 -13.28 0.70 -6.53
C HIS A 62 -14.11 1.31 -7.68
N ASN A 63 -15.40 1.55 -7.45
CA ASN A 63 -16.29 2.16 -8.45
C ASN A 63 -16.11 3.68 -8.58
N VAL A 64 -15.53 4.34 -7.57
CA VAL A 64 -15.31 5.80 -7.58
C VAL A 64 -13.95 6.12 -8.22
N VAL A 65 -12.88 5.44 -7.79
CA VAL A 65 -11.51 5.66 -8.33
C VAL A 65 -11.34 5.06 -9.73
N GLY A 66 -12.03 3.96 -10.04
CA GLY A 66 -11.95 3.30 -11.36
C GLY A 66 -12.57 4.11 -12.52
N ASN A 67 -13.38 5.12 -12.23
CA ASN A 67 -14.00 5.96 -13.25
C ASN A 67 -13.08 7.11 -13.73
N GLU A 68 -12.12 7.54 -12.93
CA GLU A 68 -11.20 8.64 -13.30
C GLU A 68 -10.01 8.18 -14.15
N GLN A 69 -9.66 6.88 -14.12
CA GLN A 69 -8.57 6.33 -14.94
C GLN A 69 -8.96 6.04 -16.40
N LYS A 70 -10.25 5.98 -16.71
CA LYS A 70 -10.75 5.76 -18.08
C LYS A 70 -10.95 7.04 -18.90
N ALA A 71 -10.75 8.22 -18.32
CA ALA A 71 -10.91 9.50 -19.02
C ALA A 71 -9.66 9.94 -19.81
N ARG A 72 -8.69 9.04 -20.02
CA ARG A 72 -7.46 9.33 -20.75
C ARG A 72 -7.18 8.26 -21.82
N ILE A 73 -8.18 8.03 -22.68
CA ILE A 73 -7.99 7.46 -24.03
C ILE A 73 -8.81 8.32 -24.99
#